data_AF-A0A4Q1CE40-F1
#
_entry.id   AF-A0A4Q1CE40-F1
#
_cell.length_a   1.000
_cell.length_b   1.000
_cell.length_c   1.000
_cell.angle_alpha   90.00
_cell.angle_beta   90.00
_cell.angle_gamma   90.00
#
_symmetry.space_group_name_H-M   'P 1'
#
loop_
_entity.id
_entity.type
_entity.pdbx_description
1 polymer ?
#
loop_
_entity_poly.entity_id
_entity_poly.type
_entity_poly.pdbx_seq_one_letter_code
_entity_poly.pdbx_strand_id
1 'polypeptide(L)'
;MTDNSKEQLQQLIQQMKALEEQQENGRLELLKLKNELRNFLYNNADNRAAFQPPQPAAKSTFSLEQFIGLKLLNFVGIIVLLIGIAIGVKFAIDKNLISPLLRIVFAYVSGGALLFLSILLRKKYEAFSAILFSGAAATFYFTTYGAFEFYGFIARPVAFSMMVALTVATTWVALKFNRQEIATLAFVGAYGIPFLVGGESGNMAALFSYLFIINSGILFVSFRKDWELLKYLSFSFTWIIFIVWLVAEYSAEVWFGTGLAFTIAFFGLFAVTILGFRILRNQQLLATDYLLTGLLSLFVYISLIALYKTERETTVYADITLFYGLFQFALSIVVYQFLKQYRNLCDWFIFTGIIFLVLFVPIKYSGITISLIWIAGAIALFTAGFFLKKRILRFFSIGLFGITLFKLVVSDSQRFSTIEKIITYVSIGVVLLVISFLYQKYKELLFAKDRKE
;
A
#
# COMPACT_ATOMS: atom_id res chain seq x y z
N MET A 1 -9.07 22.97 -28.64
CA MET A 1 -10.39 22.29 -28.59
C MET A 1 -11.13 22.65 -29.86
N THR A 2 -11.32 21.68 -30.74
CA THR A 2 -12.15 21.80 -31.95
C THR A 2 -13.60 22.14 -31.55
N ASP A 3 -14.34 22.91 -32.36
CA ASP A 3 -15.73 23.29 -32.04
C ASP A 3 -16.61 22.09 -31.65
N ASN A 4 -16.39 20.95 -32.33
CA ASN A 4 -17.07 19.69 -32.05
C ASN A 4 -16.85 19.17 -30.61
N SER A 5 -15.68 19.42 -30.01
CA SER A 5 -15.39 19.02 -28.62
C SER A 5 -16.07 19.92 -27.58
N LYS A 6 -16.37 21.18 -27.91
CA LYS A 6 -17.12 22.09 -27.04
C LYS A 6 -18.61 21.78 -27.08
N GLU A 7 -19.15 21.47 -28.25
CA GLU A 7 -20.54 21.03 -28.40
C GLU A 7 -20.81 19.71 -27.68
N GLN A 8 -19.90 18.73 -27.80
CA GLN A 8 -20.00 17.48 -27.03
C GLN A 8 -19.96 17.69 -25.52
N LEU A 9 -19.11 18.60 -25.03
CA LEU A 9 -19.04 18.93 -23.61
C LEU A 9 -20.34 19.60 -23.12
N GLN A 10 -20.91 20.51 -23.92
CA GLN A 10 -22.19 21.15 -23.60
C GLN A 10 -23.35 20.15 -23.59
N GLN A 11 -23.39 19.23 -24.54
CA GLN A 11 -24.38 18.14 -24.55
C GLN A 11 -24.26 17.24 -23.31
N LEU A 12 -23.04 16.87 -22.90
CA LEU A 12 -22.82 16.07 -21.69
C LEU A 12 -23.25 16.81 -20.41
N ILE A 13 -22.92 18.09 -20.29
CA ILE A 13 -23.35 18.91 -19.14
C ILE A 13 -24.87 19.01 -19.07
N GLN A 14 -25.53 19.15 -20.22
CA GLN A 14 -26.98 19.24 -20.29
C GLN A 14 -27.66 17.91 -19.96
N GLN A 15 -27.11 16.78 -20.41
CA GLN A 15 -27.56 15.44 -20.02
C GLN A 15 -27.37 15.19 -18.51
N MET A 16 -26.24 15.61 -17.95
CA MET A 16 -25.96 15.45 -16.52
C MET A 16 -26.96 16.24 -15.66
N LYS A 17 -27.26 17.49 -16.03
CA LYS A 17 -28.27 18.31 -15.34
C LYS A 17 -29.67 17.72 -15.43
N ALA A 18 -30.07 17.21 -16.60
CA ALA A 18 -31.36 16.56 -16.78
C ALA A 18 -31.50 15.32 -15.89
N LEU A 19 -30.42 14.54 -15.74
CA LEU A 19 -30.37 13.39 -14.84
C LEU A 19 -30.43 13.79 -13.36
N GLU A 20 -29.71 14.84 -12.95
CA GLU A 20 -29.79 15.37 -11.57
C GLU A 20 -31.20 15.84 -11.23
N GLU A 21 -31.85 16.56 -12.15
CA GLU A 21 -33.23 17.05 -11.98
C GLU A 21 -34.24 15.89 -11.94
N GLN A 22 -34.06 14.87 -12.77
CA GLN A 22 -34.89 13.66 -12.74
C GLN A 22 -34.75 12.90 -11.40
N GLN A 23 -33.53 12.83 -10.87
CA GLN A 23 -33.27 12.20 -9.57
C GLN A 23 -33.88 13.00 -8.41
N GLU A 24 -33.80 14.33 -8.47
CA GLU A 24 -34.37 15.21 -7.45
C GLU A 24 -35.91 15.18 -7.47
N ASN A 25 -36.51 15.20 -8.65
CA ASN A 25 -37.97 15.03 -8.82
C ASN A 25 -38.45 13.66 -8.32
N GLY A 26 -37.76 12.57 -8.68
CA GLY A 26 -38.08 11.24 -8.18
C GLY A 26 -37.98 11.15 -6.65
N ARG A 27 -37.01 11.85 -6.05
CA ARG A 27 -36.87 11.93 -4.59
C ARG A 27 -38.00 12.73 -3.93
N LEU A 28 -38.47 13.81 -4.56
CA LEU A 28 -39.60 14.60 -4.09
C LEU A 28 -40.92 13.83 -4.20
N GLU A 29 -41.14 13.10 -5.29
CA GLU A 29 -42.31 12.21 -5.44
C GLU A 29 -42.31 11.11 -4.37
N LEU A 30 -41.16 10.49 -4.11
CA LEU A 30 -41.04 9.48 -3.05
C LEU A 30 -41.35 10.05 -1.66
N LEU A 31 -40.96 11.30 -1.40
CA LEU A 31 -41.28 12.00 -0.16
C LEU A 31 -42.78 12.32 -0.06
N LYS A 32 -43.40 12.79 -1.15
CA LYS A 32 -44.85 12.98 -1.22
C LYS A 32 -45.59 11.68 -0.95
N LEU A 33 -45.22 10.59 -1.63
CA LEU A 33 -45.86 9.29 -1.47
C LEU A 33 -45.68 8.73 -0.05
N LYS A 34 -44.50 8.91 0.56
CA LYS A 34 -44.28 8.55 1.97
C LYS A 34 -45.15 9.36 2.93
N ASN A 35 -45.35 10.64 2.66
CA ASN A 35 -46.20 11.50 3.48
C ASN A 35 -47.69 11.18 3.28
N GLU A 36 -48.13 10.91 2.05
CA GLU A 36 -49.48 10.42 1.76
C GLU A 36 -49.74 9.08 2.44
N LEU A 37 -48.83 8.11 2.30
CA LEU A 37 -48.91 6.83 2.99
C LEU A 37 -48.99 7.03 4.52
N ARG A 38 -48.18 7.93 5.07
CA ARG A 38 -48.20 8.24 6.51
C ARG A 38 -49.52 8.84 6.94
N ASN A 39 -50.06 9.79 6.18
CA ASN A 39 -51.34 10.45 6.46
C ASN A 39 -52.51 9.48 6.29
N PHE A 40 -52.49 8.63 5.27
CA PHE A 40 -53.46 7.57 5.03
C PHE A 40 -53.49 6.57 6.19
N LEU A 41 -52.31 6.12 6.65
CA LEU A 41 -52.20 5.29 7.84
C LEU A 41 -52.67 6.06 9.08
N TYR A 42 -52.36 7.36 9.21
CA TYR A 42 -52.79 8.18 10.36
C TYR A 42 -54.31 8.32 10.50
N ASN A 43 -55.00 8.51 9.39
CA ASN A 43 -56.44 8.74 9.39
C ASN A 43 -57.25 7.43 9.43
N ASN A 44 -56.62 6.29 9.14
CA ASN A 44 -57.27 4.98 9.12
C ASN A 44 -56.63 4.04 10.17
N ALA A 45 -57.07 4.18 11.43
CA ALA A 45 -56.52 3.43 12.57
C ALA A 45 -56.67 1.90 12.42
N ASP A 46 -57.77 1.43 11.81
CA ASP A 46 -57.98 0.00 11.53
C ASP A 46 -56.98 -0.53 10.50
N ASN A 47 -56.64 0.29 9.49
CA ASN A 47 -55.64 -0.04 8.49
C ASN A 47 -54.21 -0.01 9.05
N ARG A 48 -53.93 0.77 10.11
CA ARG A 48 -52.63 0.69 10.83
C ARG A 48 -52.44 -0.64 11.53
N ALA A 49 -53.50 -1.19 12.12
CA ALA A 49 -53.45 -2.50 12.77
C ALA A 49 -53.32 -3.64 11.75
N ALA A 50 -53.90 -3.48 10.56
CA ALA A 50 -53.78 -4.45 9.45
C ALA A 50 -52.49 -4.29 8.61
N PHE A 51 -51.87 -3.11 8.59
CA PHE A 51 -50.63 -2.85 7.86
C PHE A 51 -49.44 -3.49 8.59
N GLN A 52 -49.10 -4.70 8.17
CA GLN A 52 -47.79 -5.27 8.46
C GLN A 52 -46.81 -4.68 7.44
N PRO A 53 -45.82 -3.87 7.84
CA PRO A 53 -44.74 -3.51 6.91
C PRO A 53 -44.16 -4.83 6.38
N PRO A 54 -43.77 -4.91 5.08
CA PRO A 54 -43.12 -6.10 4.57
C PRO A 54 -41.99 -6.41 5.53
N GLN A 55 -42.08 -7.56 6.22
CA GLN A 55 -41.08 -7.94 7.20
C GLN A 55 -39.74 -7.83 6.48
N PRO A 56 -38.76 -7.06 7.00
CA PRO A 56 -37.44 -7.04 6.39
C PRO A 56 -37.05 -8.51 6.27
N ALA A 57 -36.82 -8.98 5.03
CA ALA A 57 -36.59 -10.38 4.72
C ALA A 57 -35.74 -10.95 5.85
N ALA A 58 -36.32 -11.85 6.65
CA ALA A 58 -35.75 -12.23 7.94
C ALA A 58 -34.28 -12.50 7.69
N LYS A 59 -33.40 -11.67 8.28
CA LYS A 59 -31.95 -11.89 8.18
C LYS A 59 -31.76 -13.35 8.51
N SER A 60 -31.31 -14.14 7.53
CA SER A 60 -31.23 -15.59 7.65
C SER A 60 -30.66 -15.89 9.03
N THR A 61 -31.51 -16.40 9.92
CA THR A 61 -31.05 -16.79 11.24
C THR A 61 -30.10 -17.93 10.97
N PHE A 62 -28.88 -17.81 11.46
CA PHE A 62 -27.85 -18.82 11.30
C PHE A 62 -28.40 -20.13 11.88
N SER A 63 -28.89 -21.03 11.02
CA SER A 63 -29.39 -22.32 11.45
C SER A 63 -28.16 -23.18 11.75
N LEU A 64 -27.90 -23.38 13.04
CA LEU A 64 -26.83 -24.23 13.55
C LEU A 64 -26.83 -25.59 12.86
N GLU A 65 -28.02 -26.14 12.58
CA GLU A 65 -28.18 -27.40 11.86
C GLU A 65 -27.68 -27.35 10.40
N GLN A 66 -27.91 -26.25 9.68
CA GLN A 66 -27.43 -26.09 8.30
C GLN A 66 -25.93 -25.76 8.25
N PHE A 67 -25.42 -25.02 9.24
CA PHE A 67 -23.99 -24.77 9.38
C PHE A 67 -23.23 -26.04 9.77
N ILE A 68 -23.70 -26.76 10.79
CA ILE A 68 -23.08 -27.99 11.29
C ILE A 68 -23.21 -29.12 10.25
N GLY A 69 -24.43 -29.34 9.75
CA GLY A 69 -24.73 -30.47 8.86
C GLY A 69 -24.11 -30.35 7.47
N LEU A 70 -24.08 -29.14 6.86
CA LEU A 70 -23.65 -28.99 5.46
C LEU A 70 -22.29 -28.31 5.29
N LYS A 71 -21.91 -27.36 6.15
CA LYS A 71 -20.63 -26.65 6.00
C LYS A 71 -19.54 -27.22 6.89
N LEU A 72 -19.82 -27.41 8.17
CA LEU A 72 -18.85 -27.89 9.15
C LEU A 72 -18.46 -29.34 8.85
N LEU A 73 -19.43 -30.24 8.68
CA LEU A 73 -19.13 -31.67 8.46
C LEU A 73 -18.36 -31.90 7.15
N ASN A 74 -18.74 -31.23 6.06
CA ASN A 74 -18.00 -31.29 4.79
C ASN A 74 -16.59 -30.72 4.93
N PHE A 75 -16.44 -29.59 5.62
CA PHE A 75 -15.13 -28.97 5.84
C PHE A 75 -14.21 -29.85 6.71
N VAL A 76 -14.74 -30.38 7.82
CA VAL A 76 -14.01 -31.32 8.69
C VAL A 76 -13.68 -32.60 7.93
N GLY A 77 -14.62 -33.15 7.17
CA GLY A 77 -14.39 -34.33 6.33
C GLY A 77 -13.27 -34.13 5.31
N ILE A 78 -13.26 -32.97 4.61
CA ILE A 78 -12.18 -32.61 3.68
C ILE A 78 -10.84 -32.51 4.43
N ILE A 79 -10.80 -31.85 5.59
CA ILE A 79 -9.56 -31.71 6.38
C ILE A 79 -9.05 -33.08 6.84
N VAL A 80 -9.90 -33.92 7.42
CA VAL A 80 -9.52 -35.25 7.91
C VAL A 80 -9.05 -36.13 6.75
N LEU A 81 -9.73 -36.10 5.60
CA LEU A 81 -9.31 -36.82 4.40
C LEU A 81 -7.93 -36.33 3.91
N LEU A 82 -7.71 -35.01 3.84
CA LEU A 82 -6.43 -34.45 3.44
C LEU A 82 -5.29 -34.82 4.39
N ILE A 83 -5.56 -34.81 5.70
CA ILE A 83 -4.60 -35.27 6.72
C ILE A 83 -4.31 -36.76 6.54
N GLY A 84 -5.33 -37.59 6.34
CA GLY A 84 -5.18 -39.02 6.09
C GLY A 84 -4.33 -39.30 4.84
N ILE A 85 -4.60 -38.60 3.74
CA ILE A 85 -3.79 -38.68 2.51
C ILE A 85 -2.35 -38.24 2.79
N ALA A 86 -2.14 -37.12 3.49
CA ALA A 86 -0.80 -36.61 3.80
C ALA A 86 0.00 -37.60 4.66
N ILE A 87 -0.62 -38.18 5.70
CA ILE A 87 -0.01 -39.21 6.55
C ILE A 87 0.27 -40.48 5.74
N GLY A 88 -0.65 -40.90 4.87
CA GLY A 88 -0.47 -42.07 4.00
C GLY A 88 0.69 -41.90 3.02
N VAL A 89 0.80 -40.73 2.38
CA VAL A 89 1.94 -40.38 1.51
C VAL A 89 3.23 -40.37 2.30
N LYS A 90 3.25 -39.75 3.49
CA LYS A 90 4.42 -39.75 4.38
C LYS A 90 4.82 -41.17 4.77
N PHE A 91 3.88 -42.02 5.17
CA PHE A 91 4.14 -43.42 5.50
C PHE A 91 4.75 -44.19 4.33
N ALA A 92 4.22 -44.00 3.12
CA ALA A 92 4.76 -44.61 1.90
C ALA A 92 6.17 -44.13 1.58
N ILE A 93 6.48 -42.87 1.89
CA ILE A 93 7.82 -42.28 1.77
C ILE A 93 8.77 -42.88 2.80
N ASP A 94 8.38 -42.88 4.08
CA ASP A 94 9.21 -43.32 5.22
C ASP A 94 9.53 -44.82 5.15
N LYS A 95 8.61 -45.63 4.62
CA LYS A 95 8.80 -47.08 4.40
C LYS A 95 9.41 -47.41 3.04
N ASN A 96 9.80 -46.41 2.24
CA ASN A 96 10.35 -46.59 0.89
C ASN A 96 9.45 -47.43 -0.04
N LEU A 97 8.13 -47.39 0.15
CA LEU A 97 7.17 -48.12 -0.69
C LEU A 97 7.08 -47.54 -2.12
N ILE A 98 7.41 -46.25 -2.27
CA ILE A 98 7.42 -45.54 -3.55
C ILE A 98 8.82 -44.99 -3.76
N SER A 99 9.44 -45.30 -4.91
CA SER A 99 10.77 -44.78 -5.25
C SER A 99 10.74 -43.24 -5.39
N PRO A 100 11.84 -42.53 -5.08
CA PRO A 100 11.91 -41.07 -5.20
C PRO A 100 11.46 -40.53 -6.57
N LEU A 101 11.84 -41.21 -7.65
CA LEU A 101 11.43 -40.84 -9.01
C LEU A 101 9.91 -40.95 -9.19
N LEU A 102 9.29 -42.05 -8.74
CA LEU A 102 7.84 -42.23 -8.83
C LEU A 102 7.07 -41.19 -8.03
N ARG A 103 7.60 -40.71 -6.90
CA ARG A 103 6.98 -39.63 -6.11
C ARG A 103 6.85 -38.34 -6.94
N ILE A 104 7.93 -37.96 -7.62
CA ILE A 104 7.97 -36.78 -8.49
C ILE A 104 7.07 -36.95 -9.71
N VAL A 105 7.10 -38.12 -10.35
CA VAL A 105 6.22 -38.43 -11.50
C VAL A 105 4.75 -38.37 -11.08
N PHE A 106 4.35 -39.02 -9.99
CA PHE A 106 2.97 -38.98 -9.52
C PHE A 106 2.52 -37.58 -9.11
N ALA A 107 3.42 -36.75 -8.55
CA ALA A 107 3.10 -35.36 -8.22
C ALA A 107 2.90 -34.49 -9.48
N TYR A 108 3.71 -34.68 -10.54
CA TYR A 108 3.44 -34.01 -11.82
C TYR A 108 2.15 -34.52 -12.48
N VAL A 109 1.87 -35.82 -12.43
CA VAL A 109 0.63 -36.40 -12.97
C VAL A 109 -0.59 -35.85 -12.22
N SER A 110 -0.54 -35.74 -10.89
CA SER A 110 -1.64 -35.16 -10.10
C SER A 110 -1.84 -33.67 -10.39
N GLY A 111 -0.76 -32.89 -10.54
CA GLY A 111 -0.82 -31.51 -11.01
C GLY A 111 -1.44 -31.40 -12.41
N GLY A 112 -1.08 -32.31 -13.32
CA GLY A 112 -1.68 -32.41 -14.66
C GLY A 112 -3.16 -32.73 -14.63
N ALA A 113 -3.59 -33.65 -13.76
CA ALA A 113 -5.00 -33.96 -13.55
C ALA A 113 -5.78 -32.75 -13.02
N LEU A 114 -5.24 -32.03 -12.04
CA LEU A 114 -5.84 -30.78 -11.53
C LEU A 114 -5.96 -29.72 -12.63
N LEU A 115 -4.91 -29.55 -13.43
CA LEU A 115 -4.92 -28.63 -14.57
C LEU A 115 -6.00 -29.02 -15.59
N PHE A 116 -6.09 -30.30 -15.94
CA PHE A 116 -7.09 -30.82 -16.86
C PHE A 116 -8.52 -30.59 -16.35
N LEU A 117 -8.80 -30.94 -15.09
CA LEU A 117 -10.11 -30.66 -14.47
C LEU A 117 -10.41 -29.16 -14.45
N SER A 118 -9.40 -28.31 -14.22
CA SER A 118 -9.59 -26.85 -14.19
C SER A 118 -10.13 -26.34 -15.53
N ILE A 119 -9.63 -26.89 -16.64
CA ILE A 119 -10.04 -26.51 -18.00
C ILE A 119 -11.46 -27.04 -18.28
N LEU A 120 -11.75 -28.30 -17.91
CA LEU A 120 -13.06 -28.91 -18.12
C LEU A 120 -14.19 -28.17 -17.39
N LEU A 121 -13.96 -27.82 -16.12
CA LEU A 121 -14.99 -27.22 -15.26
C LEU A 121 -15.19 -25.73 -15.52
N ARG A 122 -14.32 -25.09 -16.32
CA ARG A 122 -14.30 -23.65 -16.54
C ARG A 122 -15.63 -23.06 -17.01
N LYS A 123 -16.30 -23.70 -17.98
CA LYS A 123 -17.54 -23.17 -18.57
C LYS A 123 -18.68 -23.06 -17.55
N LYS A 124 -18.70 -23.92 -16.53
CA LYS A 124 -19.81 -24.04 -15.56
C LYS A 124 -19.44 -23.46 -14.19
N TYR A 125 -18.17 -23.47 -13.81
CA TYR A 125 -17.69 -23.08 -12.47
C TYR A 125 -16.37 -22.30 -12.56
N GLU A 126 -16.43 -21.04 -13.01
CA GLU A 126 -15.21 -20.24 -13.22
C GLU A 126 -14.36 -20.05 -11.97
N ALA A 127 -14.97 -19.74 -10.82
CA ALA A 127 -14.23 -19.51 -9.57
C ALA A 127 -13.55 -20.81 -9.08
N PHE A 128 -14.26 -21.94 -9.15
CA PHE A 128 -13.70 -23.24 -8.78
C PHE A 128 -12.58 -23.68 -9.74
N SER A 129 -12.76 -23.42 -11.04
CA SER A 129 -11.73 -23.64 -12.06
C SER A 129 -10.45 -22.84 -11.77
N ALA A 130 -10.57 -21.57 -11.38
CA ALA A 130 -9.41 -20.75 -11.00
C ALA A 130 -8.67 -21.31 -9.78
N ILE A 131 -9.39 -21.78 -8.76
CA ILE A 131 -8.79 -22.43 -7.58
C ILE A 131 -8.05 -23.70 -7.98
N LEU A 132 -8.65 -24.53 -8.85
CA LEU A 132 -8.05 -25.79 -9.27
C LEU A 132 -6.81 -25.58 -10.16
N PHE A 133 -6.85 -24.57 -11.03
CA PHE A 133 -5.69 -24.13 -11.81
C PHE A 133 -4.57 -23.66 -10.89
N SER A 134 -4.89 -22.85 -9.88
CA SER A 134 -3.93 -22.41 -8.87
C SER A 134 -3.33 -23.60 -8.10
N GLY A 135 -4.15 -24.59 -7.73
CA GLY A 135 -3.67 -25.83 -7.11
C GLY A 135 -2.71 -26.62 -8.02
N ALA A 136 -3.01 -26.71 -9.32
CA ALA A 136 -2.12 -27.34 -10.30
C ALA A 136 -0.78 -26.60 -10.43
N ALA A 137 -0.82 -25.27 -10.56
CA ALA A 137 0.38 -24.44 -10.65
C ALA A 137 1.25 -24.57 -9.39
N ALA A 138 0.64 -24.53 -8.19
CA ALA A 138 1.35 -24.76 -6.93
C ALA A 138 1.97 -26.16 -6.87
N THR A 139 1.25 -27.19 -7.31
CA THR A 139 1.75 -28.57 -7.37
C THR A 139 2.96 -28.67 -8.27
N PHE A 140 2.93 -28.12 -9.48
CA PHE A 140 4.09 -28.11 -10.37
C PHE A 140 5.27 -27.35 -9.77
N TYR A 141 5.01 -26.25 -9.10
CA TYR A 141 6.02 -25.42 -8.46
C TYR A 141 6.75 -26.17 -7.34
N PHE A 142 6.01 -26.73 -6.38
CA PHE A 142 6.57 -27.53 -5.28
C PHE A 142 7.21 -28.83 -5.75
N THR A 143 6.65 -29.47 -6.79
CA THR A 143 7.23 -30.70 -7.35
C THR A 143 8.57 -30.41 -8.02
N THR A 144 8.69 -29.30 -8.76
CA THR A 144 9.96 -28.87 -9.38
C THR A 144 11.01 -28.56 -8.31
N TYR A 145 10.62 -27.83 -7.26
CA TYR A 145 11.49 -27.57 -6.11
C TYR A 145 11.93 -28.87 -5.42
N GLY A 146 11.00 -29.78 -5.13
CA GLY A 146 11.34 -31.04 -4.46
C GLY A 146 12.22 -31.96 -5.30
N ALA A 147 12.05 -31.98 -6.62
CA ALA A 147 12.92 -32.71 -7.54
C ALA A 147 14.36 -32.15 -7.55
N PHE A 148 14.51 -30.84 -7.37
CA PHE A 148 15.81 -30.17 -7.24
C PHE A 148 16.43 -30.39 -5.85
N GLU A 149 15.78 -29.92 -4.79
CA GLU A 149 16.36 -29.81 -3.45
C GLU A 149 16.45 -31.16 -2.73
N PHE A 150 15.39 -31.95 -2.74
CA PHE A 150 15.32 -33.17 -1.93
C PHE A 150 15.88 -34.40 -2.65
N TYR A 151 15.83 -34.44 -3.97
CA TYR A 151 16.20 -35.62 -4.75
C TYR A 151 17.34 -35.41 -5.76
N GLY A 152 17.75 -34.16 -6.02
CA GLY A 152 18.85 -33.86 -6.93
C GLY A 152 18.62 -34.32 -8.38
N PHE A 153 17.38 -34.55 -8.79
CA PHE A 153 17.05 -35.01 -10.14
C PHE A 153 17.20 -33.94 -11.22
N ILE A 154 17.12 -32.67 -10.81
CA ILE A 154 17.15 -31.52 -11.72
C ILE A 154 18.26 -30.59 -11.25
N ALA A 155 19.10 -30.14 -12.19
CA ALA A 155 20.14 -29.16 -11.88
C ALA A 155 19.53 -27.78 -11.57
N ARG A 156 20.18 -27.01 -10.69
CA ARG A 156 19.74 -25.68 -10.25
C ARG A 156 19.29 -24.74 -11.40
N PRO A 157 20.05 -24.58 -12.52
CA PRO A 157 19.62 -23.69 -13.60
C PRO A 157 18.34 -24.15 -14.30
N VAL A 158 18.13 -25.47 -14.40
CA VAL A 158 16.95 -26.07 -15.02
C VAL A 158 15.74 -25.87 -14.10
N ALA A 159 15.88 -26.13 -12.81
CA ALA A 159 14.82 -25.91 -11.83
C ALA A 159 14.38 -24.43 -11.79
N PHE A 160 15.34 -23.51 -11.74
CA PHE A 160 15.09 -22.07 -11.79
C PHE A 160 14.33 -21.68 -13.07
N SER A 161 14.81 -22.14 -14.23
CA SER A 161 14.19 -21.83 -15.53
C SER A 161 12.77 -22.40 -15.65
N MET A 162 12.54 -23.62 -15.18
CA MET A 162 11.22 -24.24 -15.15
C MET A 162 10.24 -23.46 -14.26
N MET A 163 10.67 -23.03 -13.09
CA MET A 163 9.82 -22.27 -12.15
C MET A 163 9.50 -20.87 -12.67
N VAL A 164 10.46 -20.21 -13.35
CA VAL A 164 10.21 -18.93 -14.05
C VAL A 164 9.24 -19.14 -15.22
N ALA A 165 9.44 -20.17 -16.05
CA ALA A 165 8.55 -20.48 -17.17
C ALA A 165 7.12 -20.78 -16.69
N LEU A 166 6.98 -21.55 -15.60
CA LEU A 166 5.71 -21.84 -14.96
C LEU A 166 5.04 -20.56 -14.43
N THR A 167 5.80 -19.66 -13.84
CA THR A 167 5.31 -18.36 -13.37
C THR A 167 4.77 -17.53 -14.54
N VAL A 168 5.55 -17.39 -15.62
CA VAL A 168 5.13 -16.65 -16.83
C VAL A 168 3.87 -17.27 -17.44
N ALA A 169 3.79 -18.60 -17.54
CA ALA A 169 2.62 -19.29 -18.05
C ALA A 169 1.38 -19.03 -17.16
N THR A 170 1.55 -19.10 -15.83
CA THR A 170 0.49 -18.85 -14.86
C THR A 170 0.00 -17.39 -14.92
N THR A 171 0.92 -16.42 -15.03
CA THR A 171 0.57 -14.99 -15.22
C THR A 171 -0.13 -14.75 -16.55
N TRP A 172 0.32 -15.39 -17.64
CA TRP A 172 -0.35 -15.27 -18.94
C TRP A 172 -1.78 -15.80 -18.90
N VAL A 173 -1.99 -16.94 -18.25
CA VAL A 173 -3.33 -17.49 -18.01
C VAL A 173 -4.18 -16.54 -17.16
N ALA A 174 -3.61 -15.98 -16.09
CA ALA A 174 -4.31 -15.00 -15.25
C ALA A 174 -4.79 -13.78 -16.05
N LEU A 175 -3.92 -13.24 -16.91
CA LEU A 175 -4.25 -12.12 -17.79
C LEU A 175 -5.33 -12.46 -18.81
N LYS A 176 -5.24 -13.65 -19.44
CA LYS A 176 -6.22 -14.13 -20.42
C LYS A 176 -7.59 -14.35 -19.80
N PHE A 177 -7.63 -14.84 -18.56
CA PHE A 177 -8.88 -15.13 -17.85
C PHE A 177 -9.36 -13.99 -16.97
N ASN A 178 -8.61 -12.89 -16.88
CA ASN A 178 -8.93 -11.73 -16.06
C ASN A 178 -9.18 -12.09 -14.58
N ARG A 179 -8.39 -13.02 -14.03
CA ARG A 179 -8.53 -13.52 -12.65
C ARG A 179 -7.32 -13.15 -11.81
N GLN A 180 -7.54 -12.28 -10.84
CA GLN A 180 -6.50 -11.76 -9.95
C GLN A 180 -5.97 -12.82 -8.98
N GLU A 181 -6.78 -13.83 -8.67
CA GLU A 181 -6.44 -14.94 -7.77
C GLU A 181 -5.29 -15.78 -8.36
N ILE A 182 -5.38 -16.08 -9.67
CA ILE A 182 -4.34 -16.82 -10.40
C ILE A 182 -3.04 -16.00 -10.45
N ALA A 183 -3.15 -14.69 -10.69
CA ALA A 183 -2.01 -13.78 -10.73
C ALA A 183 -1.32 -13.67 -9.36
N THR A 184 -2.10 -13.68 -8.28
CA THR A 184 -1.59 -13.63 -6.90
C THR A 184 -0.78 -14.89 -6.57
N LEU A 185 -1.23 -16.06 -7.01
CA LEU A 185 -0.43 -17.29 -6.86
C LEU A 185 0.88 -17.22 -7.66
N ALA A 186 0.82 -16.81 -8.92
CA ALA A 186 2.03 -16.65 -9.75
C ALA A 186 3.03 -15.69 -9.09
N PHE A 187 2.52 -14.59 -8.51
CA PHE A 187 3.30 -13.63 -7.75
C PHE A 187 3.99 -14.26 -6.54
N VAL A 188 3.25 -15.00 -5.70
CA VAL A 188 3.82 -15.67 -4.52
C VAL A 188 4.91 -16.67 -4.93
N GLY A 189 4.66 -17.44 -5.98
CA GLY A 189 5.66 -18.31 -6.60
C GLY A 189 6.89 -17.51 -7.02
N ALA A 190 6.72 -16.47 -7.85
CA ALA A 190 7.82 -15.65 -8.35
C ALA A 190 8.75 -15.15 -7.24
N TYR A 191 8.20 -14.60 -6.15
CA TYR A 191 9.03 -14.10 -5.05
C TYR A 191 9.73 -15.21 -4.25
N GLY A 192 9.18 -16.42 -4.26
CA GLY A 192 9.77 -17.58 -3.60
C GLY A 192 10.97 -18.18 -4.34
N ILE A 193 11.04 -18.05 -5.68
CA ILE A 193 12.07 -18.76 -6.49
C ILE A 193 13.50 -18.54 -5.96
N PRO A 194 13.97 -17.31 -5.70
CA PRO A 194 15.34 -17.09 -5.26
C PRO A 194 15.64 -17.70 -3.89
N PHE A 195 14.65 -17.86 -3.02
CA PHE A 195 14.85 -18.46 -1.69
C PHE A 195 14.78 -19.98 -1.71
N LEU A 196 14.08 -20.55 -2.70
CA LEU A 196 13.95 -21.99 -2.88
C LEU A 196 15.10 -22.57 -3.71
N VAL A 197 15.48 -21.90 -4.79
CA VAL A 197 16.46 -22.43 -5.75
C VAL A 197 17.78 -21.65 -5.71
N GLY A 198 17.79 -20.48 -5.08
CA GLY A 198 19.01 -19.69 -4.94
C GLY A 198 20.09 -20.46 -4.20
N GLY A 199 21.33 -20.30 -4.66
CA GLY A 199 22.49 -20.87 -3.97
C GLY A 199 23.01 -19.96 -2.88
N GLU A 200 23.89 -20.50 -2.03
CA GLU A 200 24.69 -19.80 -1.01
C GLU A 200 25.66 -18.75 -1.59
N SER A 201 25.60 -18.47 -2.89
CA SER A 201 26.54 -17.65 -3.65
C SER A 201 26.71 -16.21 -3.17
N GLY A 202 25.94 -15.77 -2.18
CA GLY A 202 25.99 -14.41 -1.64
C GLY A 202 25.72 -13.31 -2.67
N ASN A 203 25.34 -13.66 -3.92
CA ASN A 203 25.23 -12.71 -5.01
C ASN A 203 23.90 -11.95 -4.95
N MET A 204 23.87 -10.94 -4.09
CA MET A 204 22.70 -10.10 -3.84
C MET A 204 22.30 -9.26 -5.05
N ALA A 205 23.25 -8.95 -5.92
CA ALA A 205 22.96 -8.26 -7.18
C ALA A 205 22.06 -9.12 -8.09
N ALA A 206 22.26 -10.44 -8.12
CA ALA A 206 21.39 -11.34 -8.89
C ALA A 206 19.97 -11.42 -8.29
N LEU A 207 19.87 -11.50 -6.95
CA LEU A 207 18.58 -11.48 -6.24
C LEU A 207 17.79 -10.20 -6.55
N PHE A 208 18.41 -9.03 -6.41
CA PHE A 208 17.72 -7.76 -6.64
C PHE A 208 17.42 -7.50 -8.11
N SER A 209 18.29 -7.95 -9.03
CA SER A 209 18.01 -7.92 -10.47
C SER A 209 16.77 -8.75 -10.80
N TYR A 210 16.68 -9.95 -10.23
CA TYR A 210 15.50 -10.80 -10.36
C TYR A 210 14.24 -10.12 -9.81
N LEU A 211 14.30 -9.56 -8.60
CA LEU A 211 13.16 -8.82 -8.03
C LEU A 211 12.77 -7.62 -8.89
N PHE A 212 13.72 -6.91 -9.48
CA PHE A 212 13.44 -5.79 -10.38
C PHE A 212 12.69 -6.25 -11.64
N ILE A 213 13.08 -7.38 -12.23
CA ILE A 213 12.39 -7.99 -13.38
C ILE A 213 10.96 -8.39 -12.99
N ILE A 214 10.77 -9.08 -11.87
CA ILE A 214 9.44 -9.49 -11.39
C ILE A 214 8.55 -8.27 -11.14
N ASN A 215 9.06 -7.26 -10.43
CA ASN A 215 8.32 -6.03 -10.18
C ASN A 215 7.99 -5.24 -11.46
N SER A 216 8.87 -5.27 -12.47
CA SER A 216 8.60 -4.66 -13.79
C SER A 216 7.46 -5.39 -14.51
N GLY A 217 7.40 -6.72 -14.40
CA GLY A 217 6.27 -7.51 -14.89
C GLY A 217 4.96 -7.13 -14.17
N ILE A 218 5.01 -6.90 -12.86
CA ILE A 218 3.84 -6.50 -12.07
C ILE A 218 3.40 -5.08 -12.42
N LEU A 219 4.34 -4.16 -12.64
CA LEU A 219 4.05 -2.83 -13.17
C LEU A 219 3.28 -2.94 -14.50
N PHE A 220 3.76 -3.78 -15.42
CA PHE A 220 3.08 -4.03 -16.69
C PHE A 220 1.65 -4.59 -16.50
N VAL A 221 1.48 -5.57 -15.62
CA VAL A 221 0.16 -6.14 -15.28
C VAL A 221 -0.75 -5.08 -14.65
N SER A 222 -0.22 -4.24 -13.76
CA SER A 222 -0.95 -3.15 -13.11
C SER A 222 -1.48 -2.14 -14.13
N PHE A 223 -0.67 -1.78 -15.14
CA PHE A 223 -1.12 -0.91 -16.23
C PHE A 223 -2.26 -1.51 -17.08
N ARG A 224 -2.30 -2.83 -17.20
CA ARG A 224 -3.33 -3.54 -17.98
C ARG A 224 -4.62 -3.75 -17.19
N LYS A 225 -4.53 -4.14 -15.91
CA LYS A 225 -5.65 -4.76 -15.18
C LYS A 225 -6.05 -4.13 -13.84
N ASP A 226 -5.38 -3.07 -13.38
CA ASP A 226 -5.71 -2.36 -12.12
C ASP A 226 -5.89 -3.28 -10.89
N TRP A 227 -5.14 -4.38 -10.85
CA TRP A 227 -5.17 -5.31 -9.74
C TRP A 227 -4.36 -4.77 -8.56
N GLU A 228 -5.01 -3.96 -7.71
CA GLU A 228 -4.34 -3.27 -6.61
C GLU A 228 -3.65 -4.20 -5.62
N LEU A 229 -4.18 -5.41 -5.38
CA LEU A 229 -3.55 -6.36 -4.46
C LEU A 229 -2.12 -6.72 -4.90
N LEU A 230 -1.88 -6.87 -6.21
CA LEU A 230 -0.54 -7.17 -6.73
C LEU A 230 0.41 -5.98 -6.51
N LYS A 231 -0.07 -4.75 -6.66
CA LYS A 231 0.69 -3.53 -6.33
C LYS A 231 1.08 -3.52 -4.84
N TYR A 232 0.14 -3.79 -3.93
CA TYR A 232 0.43 -3.79 -2.49
C TYR A 232 1.37 -4.92 -2.07
N LEU A 233 1.15 -6.13 -2.59
CA LEU A 233 1.99 -7.28 -2.27
C LEU A 233 3.42 -7.10 -2.81
N SER A 234 3.57 -6.63 -4.05
CA SER A 234 4.88 -6.39 -4.67
C SER A 234 5.69 -5.34 -3.92
N PHE A 235 5.06 -4.22 -3.56
CA PHE A 235 5.65 -3.20 -2.72
C PHE A 235 6.11 -3.77 -1.38
N SER A 236 5.22 -4.49 -0.69
CA SER A 236 5.50 -5.03 0.64
C SER A 236 6.63 -6.05 0.62
N PHE A 237 6.56 -7.06 -0.26
CA PHE A 237 7.57 -8.12 -0.30
C PHE A 237 8.93 -7.60 -0.75
N THR A 238 8.99 -6.70 -1.72
CA THR A 238 10.26 -6.14 -2.18
C THR A 238 10.96 -5.37 -1.07
N TRP A 239 10.22 -4.51 -0.36
CA TRP A 239 10.80 -3.74 0.74
C TRP A 239 11.11 -4.61 1.96
N ILE A 240 10.29 -5.61 2.29
CA ILE A 240 10.61 -6.57 3.36
C ILE A 240 11.92 -7.30 3.04
N ILE A 241 12.05 -7.88 1.84
CA ILE A 241 13.27 -8.59 1.44
C ILE A 241 14.48 -7.65 1.48
N PHE A 242 14.35 -6.45 0.93
CA PHE A 242 15.45 -5.49 0.86
C PHE A 242 15.87 -4.99 2.25
N ILE A 243 14.93 -4.70 3.15
CA ILE A 243 15.21 -4.25 4.51
C ILE A 243 15.81 -5.40 5.35
N VAL A 244 15.28 -6.62 5.22
CA VAL A 244 15.85 -7.80 5.90
C VAL A 244 17.31 -7.96 5.50
N TRP A 245 17.62 -7.89 4.21
CA TRP A 245 19.00 -7.92 3.73
C TRP A 245 19.85 -6.77 4.30
N LEU A 246 19.34 -5.54 4.27
CA LEU A 246 20.03 -4.36 4.82
C LEU A 246 20.38 -4.50 6.31
N VAL A 247 19.56 -5.21 7.08
CA VAL A 247 19.75 -5.36 8.53
C VAL A 247 20.58 -6.59 8.87
N ALA A 248 20.39 -7.70 8.15
CA ALA A 248 20.97 -9.00 8.51
C ALA A 248 22.31 -9.28 7.83
N GLU A 249 22.49 -8.86 6.58
CA GLU A 249 23.58 -9.36 5.71
C GLU A 249 24.39 -8.25 5.03
N TYR A 250 23.95 -6.99 5.13
CA TYR A 250 24.62 -5.88 4.45
C TYR A 250 26.01 -5.57 5.01
N SER A 251 26.98 -5.46 4.10
CA SER A 251 28.31 -4.93 4.35
C SER A 251 28.62 -3.82 3.34
N ALA A 252 29.00 -2.64 3.84
CA ALA A 252 29.24 -1.48 2.98
C ALA A 252 30.42 -1.70 2.02
N GLU A 253 31.47 -2.40 2.46
CA GLU A 253 32.66 -2.67 1.64
C GLU A 253 32.35 -3.46 0.36
N VAL A 254 31.37 -4.37 0.41
CA VAL A 254 31.04 -5.26 -0.70
C VAL A 254 29.82 -4.76 -1.47
N TRP A 255 28.80 -4.26 -0.76
CA TRP A 255 27.46 -4.13 -1.33
C TRP A 255 26.94 -2.70 -1.43
N PHE A 256 27.72 -1.68 -1.06
CA PHE A 256 27.25 -0.30 -1.09
C PHE A 256 26.72 0.13 -2.46
N GLY A 257 27.48 -0.12 -3.53
CA GLY A 257 27.07 0.23 -4.90
C GLY A 257 25.79 -0.48 -5.35
N THR A 258 25.68 -1.78 -5.06
CA THR A 258 24.50 -2.59 -5.35
C THR A 258 23.28 -2.08 -4.56
N GLY A 259 23.43 -1.85 -3.26
CA GLY A 259 22.37 -1.33 -2.40
C GLY A 259 21.87 0.05 -2.85
N LEU A 260 22.78 0.95 -3.20
CA LEU A 260 22.44 2.28 -3.71
C LEU A 260 21.69 2.19 -5.06
N ALA A 261 22.21 1.40 -6.00
CA ALA A 261 21.60 1.21 -7.31
C ALA A 261 20.17 0.66 -7.19
N PHE A 262 19.95 -0.36 -6.37
CA PHE A 262 18.62 -0.94 -6.19
C PHE A 262 17.67 -0.09 -5.36
N THR A 263 18.18 0.74 -4.43
CA THR A 263 17.37 1.76 -3.75
C THR A 263 16.77 2.74 -4.77
N ILE A 264 17.59 3.25 -5.70
CA ILE A 264 17.14 4.16 -6.77
C ILE A 264 16.21 3.44 -7.75
N ALA A 265 16.56 2.22 -8.16
CA ALA A 265 15.77 1.44 -9.10
C ALA A 265 14.37 1.13 -8.54
N PHE A 266 14.26 0.67 -7.29
CA PHE A 266 12.97 0.39 -6.66
C PHE A 266 12.18 1.67 -6.37
N PHE A 267 12.85 2.79 -6.02
CA PHE A 267 12.20 4.09 -5.94
C PHE A 267 11.51 4.46 -7.27
N GLY A 268 12.25 4.45 -8.38
CA GLY A 268 11.71 4.80 -9.69
C GLY A 268 10.58 3.86 -10.11
N LEU A 269 10.80 2.55 -9.95
CA LEU A 269 9.83 1.53 -10.33
C LEU A 269 8.50 1.69 -9.57
N PHE A 270 8.53 1.77 -8.24
CA PHE A 270 7.31 1.90 -7.44
C PHE A 270 6.69 3.29 -7.54
N ALA A 271 7.47 4.36 -7.73
CA ALA A 271 6.91 5.68 -8.03
C ALA A 271 6.04 5.61 -9.31
N VAL A 272 6.54 4.95 -10.36
CA VAL A 272 5.78 4.73 -11.59
C VAL A 272 4.60 3.77 -11.36
N THR A 273 4.74 2.69 -10.58
CA THR A 273 3.61 1.78 -10.28
C THR A 273 2.48 2.49 -9.53
N ILE A 274 2.80 3.31 -8.54
CA ILE A 274 1.82 3.97 -7.68
C ILE A 274 1.13 5.11 -8.44
N LEU A 275 1.91 5.94 -9.13
CA LEU A 275 1.40 7.17 -9.73
C LEU A 275 1.10 7.02 -11.23
N GLY A 276 1.91 6.27 -11.95
CA GLY A 276 1.87 6.21 -13.42
C GLY A 276 0.52 5.80 -13.97
N PHE A 277 -0.08 4.72 -13.48
CA PHE A 277 -1.39 4.27 -13.96
C PHE A 277 -2.48 5.34 -13.82
N ARG A 278 -2.57 5.96 -12.63
CA ARG A 278 -3.62 6.94 -12.32
C ARG A 278 -3.40 8.25 -13.06
N ILE A 279 -2.15 8.69 -13.18
CA ILE A 279 -1.79 9.89 -13.95
C ILE A 279 -2.08 9.69 -15.44
N LEU A 280 -1.66 8.56 -16.03
CA LEU A 280 -1.88 8.29 -17.46
C LEU A 280 -3.37 8.18 -17.82
N ARG A 281 -4.20 7.66 -16.90
CA ARG A 281 -5.65 7.53 -17.10
C ARG A 281 -6.46 8.71 -16.57
N ASN A 282 -5.78 9.77 -16.15
CA ASN A 282 -6.36 10.98 -15.58
C ASN A 282 -7.34 10.74 -14.41
N GLN A 283 -7.07 9.71 -13.62
CA GLN A 283 -7.85 9.35 -12.44
C GLN A 283 -7.38 10.14 -11.23
N GLN A 284 -8.27 10.35 -10.27
CA GLN A 284 -7.91 10.92 -8.97
C GLN A 284 -7.05 9.93 -8.18
N LEU A 285 -6.08 10.47 -7.44
CA LEU A 285 -5.28 9.71 -6.49
C LEU A 285 -6.12 9.39 -5.26
N LEU A 286 -6.12 8.13 -4.86
CA LEU A 286 -6.79 7.66 -3.64
C LEU A 286 -5.89 7.91 -2.43
N ALA A 287 -6.49 7.88 -1.23
CA ALA A 287 -5.75 7.95 0.03
C ALA A 287 -4.63 6.89 0.13
N THR A 288 -4.86 5.71 -0.45
CA THR A 288 -3.89 4.62 -0.51
C THR A 288 -2.64 4.97 -1.33
N ASP A 289 -2.76 5.77 -2.39
CA ASP A 289 -1.62 6.17 -3.21
C ASP A 289 -0.75 7.21 -2.48
N TYR A 290 -1.36 8.14 -1.73
CA TYR A 290 -0.62 9.05 -0.84
C TYR A 290 0.11 8.27 0.27
N LEU A 291 -0.56 7.30 0.87
CA LEU A 291 0.06 6.44 1.88
C LEU A 291 1.24 5.65 1.30
N LEU A 292 1.08 5.04 0.12
CA LEU A 292 2.15 4.29 -0.54
C LEU A 292 3.33 5.18 -0.96
N THR A 293 3.08 6.40 -1.47
CA THR A 293 4.18 7.35 -1.80
C THR A 293 4.90 7.82 -0.55
N GLY A 294 4.19 8.00 0.57
CA GLY A 294 4.78 8.28 1.88
C GLY A 294 5.64 7.13 2.40
N LEU A 295 5.13 5.89 2.35
CA LEU A 295 5.89 4.69 2.71
C LEU A 295 7.09 4.49 1.81
N LEU A 296 6.95 4.69 0.49
CA LEU A 296 8.05 4.62 -0.46
C LEU A 296 9.14 5.61 -0.07
N SER A 297 8.74 6.85 0.24
CA SER A 297 9.66 7.90 0.65
C SER A 297 10.40 7.52 1.95
N LEU A 298 9.68 6.96 2.92
CA LEU A 298 10.25 6.51 4.19
C LEU A 298 11.23 5.34 3.99
N PHE A 299 10.86 4.32 3.21
CA PHE A 299 11.70 3.13 3.01
C PHE A 299 12.97 3.44 2.23
N VAL A 300 12.90 4.32 1.23
CA VAL A 300 14.10 4.82 0.53
C VAL A 300 15.00 5.59 1.50
N TYR A 301 14.44 6.47 2.33
CA TYR A 301 15.22 7.20 3.32
C TYR A 301 15.91 6.25 4.32
N ILE A 302 15.17 5.30 4.91
CA ILE A 302 15.72 4.30 5.83
C ILE A 302 16.84 3.50 5.15
N SER A 303 16.65 3.14 3.88
CA SER A 303 17.65 2.41 3.11
C SER A 303 18.91 3.23 2.91
N LEU A 304 18.79 4.51 2.53
CA LEU A 304 19.95 5.39 2.41
C LEU A 304 20.69 5.51 3.74
N ILE A 305 19.99 5.76 4.85
CA ILE A 305 20.64 5.81 6.18
C ILE A 305 21.32 4.48 6.54
N ALA A 306 20.68 3.34 6.27
CA ALA A 306 21.25 2.02 6.53
C ALA A 306 22.49 1.74 5.69
N LEU A 307 22.51 2.14 4.42
CA LEU A 307 23.66 1.96 3.53
C LEU A 307 24.90 2.71 4.02
N TYR A 308 24.73 3.92 4.54
CA TYR A 308 25.83 4.74 5.07
C TYR A 308 26.12 4.49 6.56
N LYS A 309 25.47 3.51 7.20
CA LYS A 309 25.60 3.24 8.65
C LYS A 309 27.05 2.93 9.08
N THR A 310 27.89 2.44 8.16
CA THR A 310 29.29 2.09 8.43
C THR A 310 30.18 3.33 8.59
N GLU A 311 29.83 4.46 7.96
CA GLU A 311 30.51 5.73 8.21
C GLU A 311 30.04 6.25 9.58
N ARG A 312 30.91 6.14 10.60
CA ARG A 312 30.60 6.51 12.00
C ARG A 312 30.38 8.01 12.21
N GLU A 313 30.39 8.82 11.16
CA GLU A 313 30.19 10.25 11.26
C GLU A 313 28.70 10.60 11.16
N THR A 314 28.16 11.12 12.26
CA THR A 314 26.78 11.63 12.34
C THR A 314 26.49 12.76 11.36
N THR A 315 27.53 13.40 10.82
CA THR A 315 27.47 14.43 9.78
C THR A 315 26.87 13.90 8.48
N VAL A 316 27.21 12.69 8.07
CA VAL A 316 26.75 12.08 6.80
C VAL A 316 25.25 11.85 6.83
N TYR A 317 24.70 11.35 7.94
CA TYR A 317 23.26 11.15 8.09
C TYR A 317 22.50 12.46 7.96
N ALA A 318 23.01 13.53 8.58
CA ALA A 318 22.39 14.84 8.46
C ALA A 318 22.39 15.32 7.00
N ASP A 319 23.50 15.18 6.30
CA ASP A 319 23.62 15.63 4.91
C ASP A 319 22.69 14.81 3.98
N ILE A 320 22.54 13.50 4.23
CA ILE A 320 21.54 12.64 3.56
C ILE A 320 20.11 13.13 3.86
N THR A 321 19.76 13.38 5.13
CA THR A 321 18.42 13.84 5.52
C THR A 321 18.10 15.19 4.87
N LEU A 322 19.06 16.11 4.82
CA LEU A 322 18.90 17.41 4.17
C LEU A 322 18.70 17.24 2.66
N PHE A 323 19.57 16.49 2.00
CA PHE A 323 19.46 16.21 0.57
C PHE A 323 18.12 15.58 0.23
N TYR A 324 17.67 14.62 1.03
CA TYR A 324 16.40 13.95 0.82
C TYR A 324 15.20 14.88 1.01
N GLY A 325 15.25 15.79 2.00
CA GLY A 325 14.25 16.85 2.14
C GLY A 325 14.18 17.77 0.93
N LEU A 326 15.35 18.21 0.42
CA LEU A 326 15.44 19.00 -0.81
C LEU A 326 14.94 18.25 -2.04
N PHE A 327 15.23 16.95 -2.14
CA PHE A 327 14.72 16.08 -3.20
C PHE A 327 13.19 16.01 -3.20
N GLN A 328 12.54 15.94 -2.03
CA GLN A 328 11.07 15.98 -1.93
C GLN A 328 10.51 17.33 -2.41
N PHE A 329 11.16 18.46 -2.10
CA PHE A 329 10.77 19.75 -2.67
C PHE A 329 10.96 19.80 -4.20
N ALA A 330 12.03 19.21 -4.72
CA ALA A 330 12.23 19.11 -6.16
C ALA A 330 11.11 18.30 -6.82
N LEU A 331 10.69 17.18 -6.23
CA LEU A 331 9.52 16.41 -6.70
C LEU A 331 8.24 17.25 -6.65
N SER A 332 8.04 18.05 -5.61
CA SER A 332 6.89 18.97 -5.54
C SER A 332 6.89 19.98 -6.69
N ILE A 333 8.04 20.55 -7.03
CA ILE A 333 8.20 21.49 -8.15
C ILE A 333 7.87 20.78 -9.47
N VAL A 334 8.37 19.56 -9.68
CA VAL A 334 8.05 18.73 -10.85
C VAL A 334 6.54 18.48 -10.96
N VAL A 335 5.88 18.11 -9.86
CA VAL A 335 4.42 17.92 -9.85
C VAL A 335 3.69 19.23 -10.15
N TYR A 336 4.15 20.35 -9.60
CA TYR A 336 3.55 21.66 -9.88
C TYR A 336 3.68 22.08 -11.34
N GLN A 337 4.82 21.79 -11.98
CA GLN A 337 5.09 22.17 -13.36
C GLN A 337 4.37 21.25 -14.37
N PHE A 338 4.46 19.93 -14.18
CA PHE A 338 4.02 18.95 -15.17
C PHE A 338 2.66 18.31 -14.86
N LEU A 339 2.21 18.35 -13.60
CA LEU A 339 1.05 17.60 -13.11
C LEU A 339 0.07 18.51 -12.34
N LYS A 340 -0.25 19.69 -12.91
CA LYS A 340 -1.10 20.73 -12.26
C LYS A 340 -2.43 20.23 -11.72
N GLN A 341 -3.02 19.20 -12.34
CA GLN A 341 -4.25 18.55 -11.89
C GLN A 341 -4.10 17.86 -10.52
N TYR A 342 -2.88 17.46 -10.15
CA TYR A 342 -2.55 16.73 -8.93
C TYR A 342 -1.98 17.66 -7.84
N ARG A 343 -2.61 18.82 -7.61
CA ARG A 343 -2.15 19.83 -6.63
C ARG A 343 -1.97 19.26 -5.21
N ASN A 344 -2.82 18.31 -4.82
CA ASN A 344 -2.70 17.64 -3.51
C ASN A 344 -1.43 16.79 -3.39
N LEU A 345 -0.92 16.23 -4.50
CA LEU A 345 0.35 15.50 -4.52
C LEU A 345 1.54 16.46 -4.39
N CYS A 346 1.46 17.64 -5.00
CA CYS A 346 2.45 18.70 -4.81
C CYS A 346 2.51 19.13 -3.33
N ASP A 347 1.36 19.34 -2.69
CA ASP A 347 1.26 19.64 -1.25
C ASP A 347 1.78 18.49 -0.37
N TRP A 348 1.54 17.23 -0.77
CA TRP A 348 2.07 16.05 -0.08
C TRP A 348 3.60 16.00 -0.09
N PHE A 349 4.24 16.28 -1.23
CA PHE A 349 5.70 16.32 -1.33
C PHE A 349 6.34 17.52 -0.59
N ILE A 350 5.66 18.67 -0.55
CA ILE A 350 6.06 19.79 0.32
C ILE A 350 6.02 19.34 1.78
N PHE A 351 4.95 18.66 2.15
CA PHE A 351 4.76 18.19 3.52
C PHE A 351 5.85 17.18 3.93
N THR A 352 6.14 16.17 3.12
CA THR A 352 7.23 15.22 3.41
C THR A 352 8.59 15.91 3.43
N GLY A 353 8.85 16.87 2.53
CA GLY A 353 10.07 17.67 2.53
C GLY A 353 10.29 18.46 3.83
N ILE A 354 9.22 19.09 4.35
CA ILE A 354 9.28 19.80 5.65
C ILE A 354 9.61 18.82 6.78
N ILE A 355 9.01 17.62 6.81
CA ILE A 355 9.33 16.61 7.84
C ILE A 355 10.82 16.28 7.84
N PHE A 356 11.42 16.04 6.67
CA PHE A 356 12.85 15.73 6.57
C PHE A 356 13.73 16.93 6.98
N LEU A 357 13.35 18.17 6.64
CA LEU A 357 14.06 19.35 7.15
C LEU A 357 13.98 19.49 8.68
N VAL A 358 12.83 19.16 9.28
CA VAL A 358 12.68 19.16 10.74
C VAL A 358 13.56 18.07 11.37
N LEU A 359 13.63 16.87 10.76
CA LEU A 359 14.47 15.76 11.20
C LEU A 359 15.96 16.01 11.02
N PHE A 360 16.37 16.79 10.01
CA PHE A 360 17.77 17.17 9.79
C PHE A 360 18.40 17.86 11.01
N VAL A 361 17.64 18.76 11.65
CA VAL A 361 18.15 19.60 12.76
C VAL A 361 18.67 18.77 13.94
N PRO A 362 17.91 17.83 14.55
CA PRO A 362 18.41 17.02 15.65
C PRO A 362 19.47 15.98 15.26
N ILE A 363 19.62 15.67 13.96
CA ILE A 363 20.69 14.79 13.47
C ILE A 363 22.01 15.58 13.36
N LYS A 364 21.97 16.84 12.88
CA LYS A 364 23.16 17.69 12.72
C LYS A 364 23.59 18.38 14.01
N TYR A 365 22.63 18.91 14.75
CA TYR A 365 22.87 19.79 15.90
C TYR A 365 22.46 19.11 17.21
N SER A 366 23.08 19.54 18.31
CA SER A 366 22.81 19.02 19.65
C SER A 366 22.38 20.11 20.63
N GLY A 367 21.64 19.73 21.68
CA GLY A 367 21.29 20.63 22.79
C GLY A 367 20.27 21.71 22.42
N ILE A 368 20.46 22.91 22.96
CA ILE A 368 19.52 24.04 22.82
C ILE A 368 19.42 24.57 21.38
N THR A 369 20.48 24.41 20.59
CA THR A 369 20.53 24.86 19.19
C THR A 369 19.41 24.25 18.35
N ILE A 370 19.01 22.99 18.65
CA ILE A 370 17.86 22.35 17.99
C ILE A 370 16.59 23.17 18.22
N SER A 371 16.35 23.60 19.45
CA SER A 371 15.15 24.33 19.85
C SER A 371 15.13 25.73 19.25
N LEU A 372 16.28 26.40 19.19
CA LEU A 372 16.42 27.70 18.53
C LEU A 372 16.11 27.61 17.03
N ILE A 373 16.67 26.61 16.33
CA ILE A 373 16.43 26.40 14.90
C ILE A 373 14.98 26.01 14.64
N TRP A 374 14.38 25.13 15.44
CA TRP A 374 12.97 24.76 15.28
C TRP A 374 12.01 25.91 15.57
N ILE A 375 12.30 26.79 16.53
CA ILE A 375 11.51 28.01 16.76
C ILE A 375 11.59 28.92 15.54
N ALA A 376 12.80 29.20 15.03
CA ALA A 376 13.00 30.03 13.84
C ALA A 376 12.28 29.41 12.62
N GLY A 377 12.40 28.09 12.44
CA GLY A 377 11.72 27.33 11.39
C GLY A 377 10.20 27.37 11.53
N ALA A 378 9.66 27.24 12.74
CA ALA A 378 8.22 27.36 12.99
C ALA A 378 7.70 28.75 12.64
N ILE A 379 8.41 29.81 13.02
CA ILE A 379 8.04 31.20 12.66
C ILE A 379 8.07 31.39 11.13
N ALA A 380 9.12 30.90 10.47
CA ALA A 380 9.23 30.97 9.01
C ALA A 380 8.09 30.21 8.31
N LEU A 381 7.78 29.00 8.76
CA LEU A 381 6.67 28.19 8.24
C LEU A 381 5.30 28.84 8.49
N PHE A 382 5.11 29.48 9.65
CA PHE A 382 3.87 30.19 9.96
C PHE A 382 3.66 31.36 9.01
N THR A 383 4.69 32.18 8.86
CA THR A 383 4.71 33.37 8.01
C THR A 383 4.50 32.98 6.54
N ALA A 384 5.22 31.96 6.06
CA ALA A 384 5.02 31.40 4.73
C ALA A 384 3.60 30.85 4.54
N GLY A 385 3.06 30.12 5.52
CA GLY A 385 1.69 29.61 5.49
C GLY A 385 0.62 30.71 5.47
N PHE A 386 0.90 31.84 6.11
CA PHE A 386 0.04 33.04 6.07
C PHE A 386 0.06 33.69 4.68
N PHE A 387 1.25 33.99 4.14
CA PHE A 387 1.38 34.64 2.83
C PHE A 387 0.94 33.73 1.66
N LEU A 388 1.26 32.44 1.70
CA LEU A 388 0.87 31.47 0.68
C LEU A 388 -0.59 31.02 0.82
N LYS A 389 -1.33 31.49 1.83
CA LYS A 389 -2.69 31.07 2.19
C LYS A 389 -2.84 29.54 2.34
N LYS A 390 -1.76 28.83 2.66
CA LYS A 390 -1.75 27.38 2.81
C LYS A 390 -2.03 27.02 4.27
N ARG A 391 -3.23 26.50 4.53
CA ARG A 391 -3.65 26.06 5.88
C ARG A 391 -2.72 24.98 6.47
N ILE A 392 -2.18 24.10 5.62
CA ILE A 392 -1.34 22.98 6.07
C ILE A 392 -0.02 23.46 6.70
N LEU A 393 0.65 24.45 6.11
CA LEU A 393 1.89 25.04 6.65
C LEU A 393 1.68 25.70 8.02
N ARG A 394 0.54 26.38 8.21
CA ARG A 394 0.19 27.01 9.49
C ARG A 394 0.00 25.97 10.59
N PHE A 395 -0.71 24.87 10.31
CA PHE A 395 -0.87 23.78 11.26
C PHE A 395 0.46 23.12 11.62
N PHE A 396 1.32 22.86 10.64
CA PHE A 396 2.64 22.27 10.89
C PHE A 396 3.55 23.17 11.70
N SER A 397 3.53 24.48 11.44
CA SER A 397 4.24 25.44 12.26
C SER A 397 3.79 25.38 13.73
N ILE A 398 2.49 25.38 13.99
CA ILE A 398 1.95 25.30 15.36
C ILE A 398 2.36 23.97 16.02
N GLY A 399 2.30 22.86 15.27
CA GLY A 399 2.75 21.55 15.75
C GLY A 399 4.23 21.53 16.11
N LEU A 400 5.10 22.02 15.21
CA LEU A 400 6.54 22.12 15.44
C LEU A 400 6.85 23.02 16.63
N PHE A 401 6.15 24.14 16.75
CA PHE A 401 6.29 25.05 17.89
C PHE A 401 5.93 24.36 19.22
N GLY A 402 4.80 23.65 19.26
CA GLY A 402 4.38 22.86 20.42
C GLY A 402 5.38 21.77 20.81
N ILE A 403 5.90 21.02 19.83
CA ILE A 403 6.96 20.01 20.05
C ILE A 403 8.23 20.66 20.60
N THR A 404 8.60 21.83 20.08
CA THR A 404 9.80 22.54 20.52
C THR A 404 9.68 23.05 21.95
N LEU A 405 8.52 23.62 22.31
CA LEU A 405 8.23 24.03 23.68
C LEU A 405 8.26 22.83 24.64
N PHE A 406 7.65 21.71 24.24
CA PHE A 406 7.68 20.49 25.03
C PHE A 406 9.11 19.98 25.25
N LYS A 407 9.93 19.94 24.20
CA LYS A 407 11.34 19.53 24.26
C LYS A 407 12.17 20.49 25.12
N LEU A 408 11.92 21.80 25.05
CA LEU A 408 12.54 22.80 25.92
C LEU A 408 12.24 22.55 27.40
N VAL A 409 10.98 22.25 27.75
CA VAL A 409 10.56 22.01 29.13
C VAL A 409 11.06 20.66 29.66
N VAL A 410 10.96 19.59 28.86
CA VAL A 410 11.26 18.24 29.33
C VAL A 410 12.76 17.93 29.30
N SER A 411 13.44 18.32 28.23
CA SER A 411 14.83 17.91 27.97
C SER A 411 15.83 19.04 28.23
N ASP A 412 15.63 20.21 27.62
CA ASP A 412 16.64 21.28 27.71
C ASP A 412 16.67 21.91 29.12
N SER A 413 15.50 22.07 29.76
CA SER A 413 15.40 22.65 31.10
C SER A 413 16.22 21.89 32.14
N GLN A 414 16.41 20.58 32.00
CA GLN A 414 17.17 19.78 32.97
C GLN A 414 18.63 20.22 33.09
N ARG A 415 19.17 20.81 32.02
CA ARG A 415 20.57 21.28 31.96
C ARG A 415 20.72 22.74 32.40
N PHE A 416 19.61 23.47 32.54
CA PHE A 416 19.62 24.89 32.87
C PHE A 416 19.76 25.15 34.38
N SER A 417 20.40 26.27 34.71
CA SER A 417 20.44 26.78 36.08
C SER A 417 19.04 27.16 36.58
N THR A 418 18.85 27.28 37.89
CA THR A 418 17.53 27.61 38.47
C THR A 418 16.98 28.93 37.93
N ILE A 419 17.84 29.93 37.70
CA ILE A 419 17.47 31.23 37.15
C ILE A 419 17.06 31.10 35.68
N GLU A 420 17.83 30.37 34.87
CA GLU A 420 17.52 30.10 33.46
C GLU A 420 16.19 29.35 33.30
N LYS A 421 15.88 28.39 34.18
CA LYS A 421 14.60 27.69 34.21
C LYS A 421 13.43 28.65 34.44
N ILE A 422 13.56 29.54 35.42
CA ILE A 422 12.52 30.55 35.72
C ILE A 422 12.29 31.44 34.50
N ILE A 423 13.37 32.00 33.92
CA ILE A 423 13.29 32.86 32.73
C ILE A 423 12.64 32.11 31.55
N THR A 424 13.04 30.86 31.32
CA THR A 424 12.51 30.01 30.23
C THR A 424 11.02 29.76 30.43
N TYR A 425 10.57 29.32 31.62
CA TYR A 425 9.17 29.01 31.88
C TYR A 425 8.27 30.26 31.84
N VAL A 426 8.73 31.39 32.36
CA VAL A 426 8.02 32.67 32.26
C VAL A 426 7.89 33.10 30.80
N SER A 427 8.98 33.01 30.03
CA SER A 427 8.98 33.36 28.59
C SER A 427 8.01 32.47 27.80
N ILE A 428 8.02 31.16 28.05
CA ILE A 428 7.07 30.21 27.44
C ILE A 428 5.64 30.58 27.81
N GLY A 429 5.37 30.89 29.08
CA GLY A 429 4.05 31.31 29.55
C GLY A 429 3.54 32.57 28.83
N VAL A 430 4.38 33.60 28.70
CA VAL A 430 4.04 34.82 27.96
C VAL A 430 3.77 34.52 26.49
N VAL A 431 4.61 33.72 25.83
CA VAL A 431 4.41 33.37 24.42
C VAL A 431 3.12 32.59 24.20
N LEU A 432 2.80 31.64 25.08
CA LEU A 432 1.53 30.90 25.01
C LEU A 432 0.32 31.81 25.20
N LEU A 433 0.38 32.79 26.11
CA LEU A 433 -0.69 33.78 26.29
C LEU A 433 -0.86 34.66 25.05
N VAL A 434 0.22 35.12 24.44
CA VAL A 434 0.19 35.91 23.20
C VAL A 434 -0.40 35.08 22.06
N ILE A 435 0.03 33.83 21.88
CA ILE A 435 -0.51 32.93 20.85
C ILE A 435 -2.00 32.65 21.10
N SER A 436 -2.41 32.41 22.35
CA SER A 436 -3.81 32.21 22.73
C SER A 436 -4.66 33.42 22.38
N PHE A 437 -4.17 34.63 22.70
CA PHE A 437 -4.82 35.88 22.34
C PHE A 437 -4.92 36.07 20.82
N LEU A 438 -3.82 35.87 20.08
CA LEU A 438 -3.81 35.95 18.62
C LEU A 438 -4.76 34.93 17.99
N TYR A 439 -4.80 33.70 18.51
CA TYR A 439 -5.71 32.66 18.05
C TYR A 439 -7.17 33.07 18.25
N GLN A 440 -7.53 33.64 19.40
CA GLN A 440 -8.88 34.13 19.66
C GLN A 440 -9.23 35.31 18.74
N LYS A 441 -8.31 36.26 18.58
CA LYS A 441 -8.51 37.47 17.77
C LYS A 441 -8.63 37.18 16.27
N TYR A 442 -7.88 36.21 15.75
CA TYR A 442 -7.81 35.89 14.32
C TYR A 442 -8.48 34.56 13.96
N LYS A 443 -9.27 33.96 14.86
CA LYS A 443 -9.96 32.68 14.65
C LYS A 443 -10.76 32.65 13.34
N GLU A 444 -11.52 33.70 13.07
CA GLU A 444 -12.33 33.85 11.85
C GLU A 444 -11.47 33.83 10.58
N LEU A 445 -10.31 34.50 10.59
CA LEU A 445 -9.35 34.56 9.47
C LEU A 445 -8.52 33.27 9.30
N LEU A 446 -8.28 32.53 10.38
CA LEU A 446 -7.53 31.28 10.36
C LEU A 446 -8.38 30.08 9.90
N PHE A 447 -9.68 30.12 10.19
CA PHE A 447 -10.64 29.01 9.96
C PHE A 447 -11.77 29.33 8.97
N ALA A 448 -11.79 30.52 8.35
CA ALA A 448 -12.66 30.79 7.21
C ALA A 448 -12.45 29.68 6.18
N LYS A 449 -13.46 28.82 6.04
CA LYS A 449 -13.54 27.78 5.02
C LYS A 449 -13.39 28.52 3.69
N ASP A 450 -12.46 28.09 2.83
CA ASP A 450 -12.37 28.58 1.46
C ASP A 450 -13.74 28.39 0.79
N ARG A 451 -14.57 29.43 0.86
CA ARG A 451 -15.87 29.48 0.22
C ARG A 451 -15.59 29.93 -1.20
N LYS A 452 -15.49 28.94 -2.09
CA LYS A 452 -15.53 29.01 -3.56
C LYS A 452 -14.36 29.80 -4.18
N GLU A 453 -13.57 29.15 -5.03
CA GLU A 453 -13.88 28.90 -6.45
C GLU A 453 -13.23 27.60 -6.92
#